data_AF-A0A443RVU9-F1
#
_entry.id   AF-A0A443RVU9-F1
#
_cell.length_a   1.000
_cell.length_b   1.000
_cell.length_c   1.000
_cell.angle_alpha   90.00
_cell.angle_beta   90.00
_cell.angle_gamma   90.00
#
_symmetry.space_group_name_H-M   'P 1'
#
loop_
_entity.id
_entity.type
_entity.pdbx_description
1 polymer ?
#
loop_
_entity_poly.entity_id
_entity_poly.type
_entity_poly.pdbx_seq_one_letter_code
_entity_poly.pdbx_strand_id
1 'polypeptide(L)'
;MRSKRKRWSSIYDYDRFSKHDQIGKIKIPMNHVDLAQTIEEWRDLQYVPTSGKLTVCILEAKNLKKMNLGGLSDPYVKIALMSN
;
A
#
# COMPACT_ATOMS: atom_id res chain seq x y z
N MET A 1 -26.62 -13.33 21.50
CA MET A 1 -25.83 -12.32 20.75
C MET A 1 -24.59 -13.00 20.15
N ARG A 2 -24.41 -13.01 18.82
CA ARG A 2 -23.18 -13.54 18.19
C ARG A 2 -22.02 -12.55 18.39
N SER A 3 -20.86 -13.07 18.80
CA SER A 3 -19.68 -12.28 19.16
C SER A 3 -19.10 -11.55 17.93
N LYS A 4 -18.77 -10.25 18.05
CA LYS A 4 -18.21 -9.39 16.97
C LYS A 4 -16.74 -9.72 16.62
N ARG A 5 -16.35 -11.00 16.67
CA ARG A 5 -14.94 -11.40 16.50
C ARG A 5 -14.48 -11.16 15.08
N LYS A 6 -13.27 -10.62 14.95
CA LYS A 6 -12.60 -10.41 13.67
C LYS A 6 -11.30 -11.19 13.70
N ARG A 7 -10.98 -11.90 12.62
CA ARG A 7 -9.71 -12.60 12.47
C ARG A 7 -8.85 -11.87 11.43
N TRP A 8 -7.58 -11.70 11.75
CA TRP A 8 -6.59 -11.20 10.80
C TRP A 8 -5.89 -12.38 10.14
N SER A 9 -5.70 -12.31 8.83
CA SER A 9 -4.83 -13.21 8.08
C SER A 9 -3.80 -12.37 7.35
N SER A 10 -2.53 -12.78 7.40
CA SER A 10 -1.40 -12.07 6.79
C SER A 10 -0.86 -12.91 5.64
N ILE A 11 -0.58 -12.25 4.51
CA ILE A 11 -0.04 -12.87 3.31
C ILE A 11 1.42 -12.43 3.19
N TYR A 12 2.31 -13.39 2.99
CA TYR A 12 3.75 -13.18 2.89
C TYR A 12 4.27 -13.66 1.53
N ASP A 13 5.26 -12.96 1.01
CA ASP A 13 6.12 -13.41 -0.07
C ASP A 13 7.17 -14.38 0.50
N TYR A 14 7.35 -15.51 -0.18
CA TYR A 14 8.26 -16.53 0.31
C TYR A 14 9.66 -16.32 -0.25
N ASP A 15 10.61 -16.25 0.66
CA ASP A 15 12.03 -16.13 0.36
C ASP A 15 12.80 -17.31 0.91
N ARG A 16 13.63 -17.94 0.08
CA ARG A 16 14.43 -19.11 0.50
C ARG A 16 15.60 -18.73 1.41
N PHE A 17 16.16 -17.54 1.24
CA PHE A 17 17.45 -17.15 1.86
C PHE A 17 17.37 -15.85 2.68
N SER A 18 16.19 -15.24 2.80
CA SER A 18 15.96 -14.01 3.57
C SER A 18 14.66 -14.08 4.36
N LYS A 19 14.40 -13.05 5.17
CA LYS A 19 13.13 -12.90 5.89
C LYS A 19 12.00 -12.66 4.89
N HIS A 20 10.88 -13.34 5.10
CA HIS A 20 9.67 -13.15 4.30
C HIS A 20 9.11 -11.73 4.41
N ASP A 21 8.83 -11.13 3.26
CA ASP A 21 8.18 -9.83 3.17
C ASP A 21 6.66 -9.98 3.25
N GLN A 22 6.01 -9.19 4.10
CA GLN A 22 4.56 -9.17 4.15
C GLN A 22 4.02 -8.39 2.94
N ILE A 23 3.20 -9.05 2.12
CA ILE A 23 2.52 -8.44 0.97
C ILE A 23 1.30 -7.66 1.44
N GLY A 24 0.55 -8.22 2.39
CA GLY A 24 -0.65 -7.59 2.90
C GLY A 24 -1.32 -8.35 4.01
N LYS A 25 -2.48 -7.85 4.43
CA LYS A 25 -3.36 -8.51 5.41
C LYS A 25 -4.81 -8.37 5.01
N ILE A 26 -5.62 -9.34 5.41
CA ILE A 26 -7.08 -9.29 5.29
C ILE A 26 -7.72 -9.42 6.66
N LYS A 27 -8.87 -8.79 6.80
CA LYS A 27 -9.68 -8.83 8.01
C LYS A 27 -10.98 -9.56 7.72
N ILE A 28 -11.17 -10.71 8.35
CA ILE A 28 -12.36 -11.54 8.15
C ILE A 28 -13.31 -11.32 9.34
N PRO A 29 -14.50 -10.74 9.12
CA PRO A 29 -15.52 -10.63 10.15
C PRO A 29 -16.17 -12.00 10.38
N MET A 30 -16.06 -12.54 11.60
CA MET A 30 -16.54 -13.89 11.92
C MET A 30 -18.04 -13.97 12.19
N ASN A 31 -18.75 -12.84 12.10
CA ASN A 31 -20.14 -12.74 12.55
C ASN A 31 -21.13 -13.52 11.66
N HIS A 32 -20.78 -13.73 10.39
CA HIS A 32 -21.59 -14.42 9.38
C HIS A 32 -20.82 -15.54 8.67
N VAL A 33 -19.67 -15.93 9.22
CA VAL A 33 -18.85 -16.99 8.66
C VAL A 33 -19.28 -18.32 9.27
N ASP A 34 -19.88 -19.19 8.46
CA ASP A 34 -20.10 -20.59 8.82
C ASP A 34 -18.82 -21.39 8.55
N LEU A 35 -18.21 -21.93 9.61
CA LEU A 35 -16.96 -22.68 9.52
C LEU A 35 -17.17 -24.12 9.04
N ALA A 36 -18.41 -24.60 8.99
CA ALA A 36 -18.74 -25.93 8.46
C ALA A 36 -18.89 -25.96 6.94
N GLN A 37 -18.87 -24.79 6.30
CA GLN A 37 -18.97 -24.64 4.85
C GLN A 37 -17.65 -24.07 4.29
N THR A 38 -17.30 -24.51 3.09
CA THR A 38 -16.18 -23.91 2.35
C THR A 38 -16.57 -22.48 1.96
N ILE A 39 -15.70 -21.53 2.28
CA ILE A 39 -15.89 -20.11 1.94
C ILE A 39 -15.00 -19.80 0.76
N GLU A 40 -15.60 -19.42 -0.36
CA GLU A 40 -14.90 -18.97 -1.57
C GLU A 40 -15.29 -17.52 -1.85
N GLU A 41 -14.43 -16.58 -1.43
CA GLU A 41 -14.66 -15.15 -1.62
C GLU A 41 -13.38 -14.45 -2.04
N TRP A 42 -13.51 -13.51 -2.99
CA TRP A 42 -12.43 -12.60 -3.36
C TRP A 42 -12.41 -11.38 -2.42
N ARG A 43 -11.23 -11.02 -1.93
CA ARG A 43 -11.02 -9.90 -1.02
C ARG A 43 -9.75 -9.13 -1.40
N ASP A 44 -9.83 -7.81 -1.36
CA ASP A 44 -8.65 -6.98 -1.54
C ASP A 44 -7.71 -7.09 -0.34
N LEU A 45 -6.41 -7.21 -0.63
CA LEU A 45 -5.37 -7.17 0.38
C LEU A 45 -5.18 -5.73 0.87
N GLN A 46 -5.21 -5.51 2.18
CA GLN A 46 -4.72 -4.25 2.73
C GLN A 46 -3.21 -4.27 2.68
N TYR A 47 -2.64 -3.39 1.85
CA TYR A 47 -1.19 -3.20 1.79
C TYR A 47 -0.65 -2.86 3.17
N VAL A 48 0.35 -3.61 3.61
CA VAL A 48 1.12 -3.31 4.81
C VAL A 48 2.51 -2.88 4.31
N PRO A 49 2.94 -1.63 4.54
CA PRO A 49 4.28 -1.23 4.16
C PRO A 49 5.30 -1.95 5.05
N THR A 50 5.99 -2.96 4.51
CA THR A 50 6.81 -3.87 5.32
C THR A 50 8.29 -3.51 5.37
N SER A 51 8.81 -2.59 4.55
CA SER A 51 10.27 -2.57 4.30
C SER A 51 11.01 -1.26 4.61
N GLY A 52 10.46 -0.33 5.40
CA GLY A 52 11.12 0.98 5.61
C GLY A 52 11.38 1.74 4.29
N LYS A 53 10.60 1.42 3.25
CA LYS A 53 10.77 1.95 1.90
C LYS A 53 9.77 3.08 1.68
N LEU A 54 10.29 4.25 1.36
CA LEU A 54 9.50 5.41 0.97
C LEU A 54 9.41 5.43 -0.56
N THR A 55 8.21 5.22 -1.10
CA THR A 55 7.93 5.38 -2.53
C THR A 55 7.36 6.76 -2.77
N VAL A 56 8.03 7.58 -3.59
CA VAL A 56 7.56 8.91 -3.99
C VAL A 56 7.19 8.87 -5.47
N CYS A 57 5.91 9.04 -5.79
CA CYS A 57 5.42 9.15 -7.17
C CYS A 57 5.19 10.61 -7.53
N ILE A 58 5.92 11.12 -8.53
CA ILE A 58 5.66 12.44 -9.13
C ILE A 58 4.65 12.23 -10.26
N LEU A 59 3.45 12.80 -10.13
CA LEU A 59 2.36 12.63 -11.10
C LEU A 59 2.40 13.71 -12.18
N GLU A 60 1.81 14.87 -11.91
CA GLU A 60 1.77 16.00 -12.83
C GLU A 60 1.82 17.33 -12.07
N ALA A 61 2.25 18.39 -12.75
CA ALA A 61 2.18 19.76 -12.26
C ALA A 61 1.50 20.64 -13.32
N LYS A 62 0.57 21.49 -12.89
CA LYS A 62 -0.21 22.38 -13.76
C LYS A 62 -0.02 23.83 -13.33
N ASN A 63 -0.20 24.76 -14.27
CA ASN A 63 -0.09 26.21 -14.03
C ASN A 63 1.27 26.66 -13.45
N LEU A 64 2.36 26.00 -13.87
CA LEU A 64 3.70 26.39 -13.47
C LEU A 64 4.04 27.77 -14.03
N LYS A 65 4.76 28.57 -13.22
CA LYS A 65 5.24 29.89 -13.64
C LYS A 65 6.18 29.73 -14.83
N LYS A 66 5.94 30.54 -15.87
CA LYS A 66 6.83 30.61 -17.04
C LYS A 66 8.12 31.32 -16.65
N MET A 67 9.24 30.63 -16.73
CA MET A 67 10.55 31.13 -16.29
C MET A 67 11.45 31.60 -17.45
N ASN A 68 11.24 31.10 -18.68
CA ASN A 68 12.06 31.50 -19.82
C ASN A 68 11.42 32.68 -20.58
N LEU A 69 12.26 33.59 -21.09
CA LEU A 69 11.88 34.63 -22.06
C LEU A 69 11.34 33.93 -23.32
N GLY A 70 10.03 34.04 -23.56
CA GLY A 70 9.33 33.32 -24.64
C GLY A 70 8.23 32.36 -24.16
N GLY A 71 8.08 32.17 -22.84
CA GLY A 71 6.89 31.57 -22.26
C GLY A 71 6.84 30.03 -22.26
N LEU A 72 7.95 29.38 -22.61
CA LEU A 72 8.20 27.96 -22.34
C LEU A 72 9.00 27.82 -21.02
N SER A 73 9.00 26.64 -20.41
CA SER A 73 9.79 26.37 -19.21
C SER A 73 10.24 24.93 -19.22
N ASP A 74 11.40 24.66 -18.62
CA ASP A 74 12.03 23.34 -18.53
C ASP A 74 11.94 22.84 -17.07
N PRO A 75 10.74 22.42 -16.62
CA PRO A 75 10.54 22.05 -15.22
C PRO A 75 11.24 20.74 -14.88
N TYR A 76 11.81 20.68 -13.66
CA TYR A 76 12.31 19.46 -13.05
C TYR A 76 11.91 19.43 -11.57
N VAL A 77 11.92 18.24 -10.97
CA VAL A 77 11.58 18.03 -9.55
C VAL A 77 12.83 17.56 -8.81
N LYS A 78 13.15 18.23 -7.68
CA LYS A 78 14.21 17.81 -6.75
C LYS A 78 13.57 17.30 -5.47
N ILE A 79 13.88 16.07 -5.09
CA ILE A 79 13.43 15.46 -3.83
C ILE A 79 14.63 15.46 -2.86
N ALA A 80 14.41 15.92 -1.63
CA ALA A 80 15.42 15.90 -0.57
C ALA A 80 14.84 15.22 0.67
N LEU A 81 15.59 14.26 1.22
CA LEU A 81 15.32 13.67 2.53
C LEU A 81 16.17 14.41 3.56
N MET A 82 15.55 14.94 4.61
CA MET A 82 16.25 15.62 5.69
C MET A 82 16.11 14.78 6.96
N SER A 83 17.23 14.39 7.57
CA SER A 83 17.24 13.90 8.95
C SER A 83 17.60 15.05 9.89
N ASN A 84 16.99 15.06 11.07
CA ASN A 84 17.30 16.02 12.13
C ASN A 84 18.52 15.58 12.94
#